data_AF-A0A0B0D2Z4-F1
#
_entry.id   AF-A0A0B0D2Z4-F1
#
_cell.length_a   1.000
_cell.length_b   1.000
_cell.length_c   1.000
_cell.angle_alpha   90.00
_cell.angle_beta   90.00
_cell.angle_gamma   90.00
#
_symmetry.space_group_name_H-M   'P 1'
#
loop_
_entity.id
_entity.type
_entity.pdbx_description
1 polymer ?
#
loop_
_entity_poly.entity_id
_entity_poly.type
_entity_poly.pdbx_seq_one_letter_code
_entity_poly.pdbx_strand_id
1 'polypeptide(L)'
;MKFSTILALLSVLLLAGCLPQSKDVEVLSTQESSYELYLYMDQKEKAENYLSALLDWKTSQIEPEEIEFKQSKTNVDQTGLSEEQLPSIVIKKDGKVVKHITGDAPIEDILNELEQSIAMVQ
;
A
#
# COMPACT_ATOMS: atom_id res chain seq x y z
N MET A 1 53.29 -1.60 -12.76
CA MET A 1 52.05 -1.25 -13.49
C MET A 1 50.96 -2.35 -13.50
N LYS A 2 51.06 -3.45 -12.72
CA LYS A 2 50.02 -4.52 -12.72
C LYS A 2 49.05 -4.49 -11.52
N PHE A 3 49.43 -3.83 -10.42
CA PHE A 3 48.58 -3.70 -9.22
C PHE A 3 47.48 -2.63 -9.35
N SER A 4 47.71 -1.59 -10.16
CA SER A 4 46.77 -0.47 -10.33
C SER A 4 45.48 -0.90 -11.04
N THR A 5 45.57 -1.84 -11.98
CA THR A 5 44.42 -2.34 -12.74
C THR A 5 43.50 -3.23 -11.89
N ILE A 6 44.07 -4.00 -10.96
CA ILE A 6 43.32 -4.86 -10.05
C ILE A 6 42.55 -4.02 -9.03
N LEU A 7 43.16 -2.94 -8.53
CA LEU A 7 42.52 -2.04 -7.58
C LEU A 7 41.33 -1.30 -8.21
N ALA A 8 41.46 -0.84 -9.45
CA ALA A 8 40.37 -0.22 -10.19
C ALA A 8 39.19 -1.19 -10.42
N LEU A 9 39.47 -2.46 -10.72
CA LEU A 9 38.44 -3.48 -10.88
C LEU A 9 37.68 -3.75 -9.56
N LEU A 10 38.40 -3.78 -8.43
CA LEU A 10 37.80 -3.96 -7.11
C LEU A 10 36.90 -2.76 -6.72
N SER A 11 37.32 -1.53 -7.07
CA SER A 11 36.54 -0.32 -6.83
C SER A 11 35.22 -0.30 -7.62
N VAL A 12 35.21 -0.84 -8.84
CA VAL A 12 33.97 -0.96 -9.65
C VAL A 12 33.02 -2.01 -9.06
N LEU A 13 33.54 -3.10 -8.50
CA LEU A 13 32.74 -4.13 -7.83
C LEU A 13 32.06 -3.63 -6.55
N LEU A 14 32.70 -2.71 -5.81
CA LEU A 14 32.11 -2.12 -4.59
C LEU A 14 30.91 -1.20 -4.89
N LEU A 15 30.84 -0.63 -6.10
CA LEU A 15 29.69 0.19 -6.53
C LEU A 15 28.44 -0.64 -6.87
N ALA A 16 28.57 -1.96 -7.05
CA ALA A 16 27.45 -2.86 -7.29
C ALA A 16 26.76 -3.34 -5.97
N GLY A 17 27.27 -2.90 -4.81
CA GLY A 17 26.91 -3.45 -3.49
C GLY A 17 25.65 -2.92 -2.81
N CYS A 18 24.82 -2.12 -3.48
CA CYS A 18 23.52 -1.68 -2.94
C CYS A 18 22.42 -1.99 -3.94
N LEU A 19 22.07 -3.27 -4.06
CA LEU A 19 20.76 -3.64 -4.58
C LEU A 19 19.75 -3.43 -3.44
N PRO A 20 18.81 -2.47 -3.55
CA PRO A 20 17.77 -2.30 -2.55
C PRO A 20 16.97 -3.61 -2.47
N GLN A 21 16.94 -4.21 -1.30
CA GLN A 21 16.15 -5.41 -1.05
C GLN A 21 14.71 -4.96 -0.88
N SER A 22 13.94 -5.05 -1.97
CA SER A 22 12.52 -4.75 -2.00
C SER A 22 11.75 -5.65 -1.02
N LYS A 23 10.86 -5.07 -0.21
CA LYS A 23 10.07 -5.78 0.81
C LYS A 23 8.69 -6.16 0.26
N ASP A 24 8.26 -7.39 0.57
CA ASP A 24 6.87 -7.82 0.34
C ASP A 24 5.95 -7.25 1.42
N VAL A 25 4.79 -6.76 1.00
CA VAL A 25 3.73 -6.20 1.85
C VAL A 25 2.45 -7.01 1.69
N GLU A 26 1.66 -7.08 2.75
CA GLU A 26 0.32 -7.68 2.67
C GLU A 26 -0.67 -6.67 2.09
N VAL A 27 -1.62 -7.18 1.31
CA VAL A 27 -2.63 -6.37 0.66
C VAL A 27 -4.00 -6.96 0.94
N LEU A 28 -4.89 -6.16 1.52
CA LEU A 28 -6.31 -6.43 1.50
C LEU A 28 -6.93 -5.64 0.35
N SER A 29 -7.70 -6.32 -0.50
CA SER A 29 -8.28 -5.71 -1.69
C SER A 29 -9.73 -6.08 -1.85
N THR A 30 -10.54 -5.13 -2.32
CA THR A 30 -11.91 -5.38 -2.76
C THR A 30 -12.19 -4.56 -4.02
N GLN A 31 -13.15 -5.02 -4.82
CA GLN A 31 -13.48 -4.41 -6.10
C GLN A 31 -14.99 -4.36 -6.25
N GLU A 32 -15.48 -3.13 -6.38
CA GLU A 32 -16.86 -2.81 -6.70
C GLU A 32 -16.98 -2.39 -8.17
N SER A 33 -18.20 -2.29 -8.66
CA SER A 33 -18.46 -1.91 -10.06
C SER A 33 -17.85 -0.55 -10.46
N SER A 34 -17.70 0.39 -9.51
CA SER A 34 -17.24 1.76 -9.75
C SER A 34 -15.85 2.08 -9.19
N TYR A 35 -15.28 1.24 -8.33
CA TYR A 35 -13.95 1.49 -7.75
C TYR A 35 -13.25 0.21 -7.27
N GLU A 36 -11.94 0.32 -7.10
CA GLU A 36 -11.10 -0.68 -6.46
C GLU A 36 -10.53 -0.08 -5.18
N LEU A 37 -10.49 -0.86 -4.10
CA LEU A 37 -9.94 -0.45 -2.82
C LEU A 37 -8.82 -1.41 -2.42
N TYR A 38 -7.70 -0.84 -1.99
CA TYR A 38 -6.53 -1.58 -1.54
C TYR A 38 -6.06 -1.04 -0.20
N LEU A 39 -5.76 -1.90 0.76
CA LEU A 39 -4.99 -1.58 1.96
C LEU A 39 -3.66 -2.32 1.90
N TYR A 40 -2.58 -1.56 1.78
CA TYR A 40 -1.20 -2.05 1.83
C TYR A 40 -0.67 -1.94 3.25
N MET A 41 -0.10 -3.03 3.79
CA MET A 41 0.41 -3.07 5.16
C MET A 41 1.73 -3.85 5.24
N ASP A 42 2.69 -3.32 5.97
CA ASP A 42 3.98 -3.98 6.22
C ASP A 42 3.96 -4.83 7.50
N GLN A 43 3.18 -4.39 8.50
CA GLN A 43 2.99 -5.00 9.81
C GLN A 43 1.54 -4.78 10.24
N LYS A 44 0.89 -5.84 10.75
CA LYS A 44 -0.52 -5.79 11.13
C LYS A 44 -0.76 -4.84 12.31
N GLU A 45 0.19 -4.76 13.23
CA GLU A 45 0.10 -3.90 14.43
C GLU A 45 0.03 -2.41 14.05
N LYS A 46 0.79 -2.00 13.03
CA LYS A 46 0.76 -0.62 12.53
C LYS A 46 -0.51 -0.29 11.75
N ALA A 47 -1.18 -1.32 11.22
CA ALA A 47 -2.37 -1.18 10.40
C ALA A 47 -3.68 -1.32 11.20
N GLU A 48 -3.65 -1.39 12.53
CA GLU A 48 -4.83 -1.64 13.37
C GLU A 48 -5.94 -0.61 13.15
N ASN A 49 -5.60 0.68 13.09
CA ASN A 49 -6.57 1.74 12.84
C ASN A 49 -7.18 1.64 11.43
N TYR A 50 -6.37 1.29 10.43
CA TYR A 50 -6.81 1.14 9.04
C TYR A 50 -7.72 -0.08 8.85
N LEU A 51 -7.37 -1.20 9.51
CA LEU A 51 -8.18 -2.42 9.52
C LEU A 51 -9.54 -2.17 10.20
N SER A 52 -9.52 -1.48 11.33
CA SER A 52 -10.75 -1.10 12.05
C SER A 52 -11.62 -0.17 11.20
N ALA A 53 -11.04 0.87 10.60
CA ALA A 53 -11.77 1.79 9.73
C ALA A 53 -12.37 1.07 8.51
N LEU A 54 -11.66 0.11 7.89
CA LEU A 54 -12.22 -0.67 6.79
C LEU A 54 -13.34 -1.60 7.22
N LEU A 55 -13.23 -2.20 8.41
CA LEU A 55 -14.28 -3.03 8.96
C LEU A 55 -15.54 -2.19 9.25
N ASP A 56 -15.37 -1.06 9.92
CA ASP A 56 -16.45 -0.12 10.23
C ASP A 56 -17.15 0.34 8.95
N TRP A 57 -16.35 0.78 7.96
CA TRP A 57 -16.84 1.14 6.63
C TRP A 57 -17.61 0.00 5.96
N LYS A 58 -17.08 -1.23 5.95
CA LYS A 58 -17.78 -2.39 5.38
C LYS A 58 -19.13 -2.60 6.06
N THR A 59 -19.16 -2.54 7.39
CA THR A 59 -20.40 -2.78 8.16
C THR A 59 -21.43 -1.67 8.04
N SER A 60 -21.03 -0.46 7.61
CA SER A 60 -21.95 0.65 7.36
C SER A 60 -22.61 0.62 5.98
N GLN A 61 -22.17 -0.26 5.07
CA GLN A 61 -22.77 -0.39 3.75
C GLN A 61 -24.14 -1.10 3.79
N ILE A 62 -24.99 -0.82 2.81
CA ILE A 62 -26.35 -1.38 2.71
C ILE A 62 -26.31 -2.91 2.57
N GLU A 63 -25.33 -3.42 1.82
CA GLU A 63 -25.14 -4.85 1.53
C GLU A 63 -23.70 -5.26 1.90
N PRO A 64 -23.37 -5.34 3.20
CA PRO A 64 -22.00 -5.57 3.65
C PRO A 64 -21.47 -6.96 3.24
N GLU A 65 -22.35 -7.93 3.02
CA GLU A 65 -21.99 -9.29 2.60
C GLU A 65 -21.48 -9.34 1.16
N GLU A 66 -21.83 -8.37 0.32
CA GLU A 66 -21.35 -8.31 -1.07
C GLU A 66 -19.89 -7.84 -1.17
N ILE A 67 -19.40 -7.15 -0.13
CA ILE A 67 -18.03 -6.62 -0.09
C ILE A 67 -17.08 -7.69 0.43
N GLU A 68 -16.50 -8.44 -0.50
CA GLU A 68 -15.47 -9.44 -0.19
C GLU A 68 -14.06 -8.85 -0.26
N PHE A 69 -13.30 -9.04 0.82
CA PHE A 69 -11.88 -8.70 0.86
C PHE A 69 -11.01 -9.91 0.53
N LYS A 70 -10.11 -9.75 -0.44
CA LYS A 70 -9.09 -10.72 -0.80
C LYS A 70 -7.76 -10.29 -0.20
N GLN A 71 -7.13 -11.21 0.54
CA GLN A 71 -5.77 -11.04 1.04
C GLN A 71 -4.77 -11.55 0.01
N SER A 72 -3.74 -10.76 -0.28
CA SER A 72 -2.64 -11.11 -1.15
C SER A 72 -1.33 -10.53 -0.63
N LYS A 73 -0.24 -10.79 -1.35
CA LYS A 73 1.07 -10.18 -1.10
C LYS A 73 1.58 -9.57 -2.40
N THR A 74 2.22 -8.42 -2.29
CA THR A 74 2.87 -7.76 -3.42
C THR A 74 4.16 -7.11 -2.96
N ASN A 75 5.03 -6.82 -3.91
CA ASN A 75 6.24 -6.10 -3.64
C ASN A 75 5.94 -4.59 -3.54
N VAL A 76 6.46 -3.90 -2.52
CA VAL A 76 6.18 -2.47 -2.31
C VAL A 76 6.51 -1.63 -3.56
N ASP A 77 7.57 -1.96 -4.29
CA ASP A 77 8.00 -1.23 -5.50
C ASP A 77 6.98 -1.32 -6.64
N GLN A 78 6.13 -2.34 -6.64
CA GLN A 78 5.06 -2.52 -7.65
C GLN A 78 3.81 -1.70 -7.33
N THR A 79 3.70 -1.16 -6.12
CA THR A 79 2.51 -0.41 -5.66
C THR A 79 2.57 1.07 -5.98
N GLY A 80 3.78 1.61 -6.23
CA GLY A 80 4.02 3.05 -6.34
C GLY A 80 4.03 3.79 -4.99
N LEU A 81 4.02 3.05 -3.87
CA LEU A 81 4.21 3.57 -2.52
C LEU A 81 5.66 3.35 -2.06
N SER A 82 6.14 4.22 -1.18
CA SER A 82 7.35 3.96 -0.38
C SER A 82 7.00 3.28 0.95
N GLU A 83 7.95 2.58 1.57
CA GLU A 83 7.74 1.94 2.87
C GLU A 83 7.25 2.91 3.97
N GLU A 84 7.70 4.17 3.92
CA GLU A 84 7.30 5.23 4.86
C GLU A 84 5.82 5.64 4.74
N GLN A 85 5.16 5.27 3.63
CA GLN A 85 3.75 5.54 3.40
C GLN A 85 2.85 4.41 3.90
N LEU A 86 3.43 3.31 4.40
CA LEU A 86 2.67 2.18 4.93
C LEU A 86 2.34 2.38 6.41
N PRO A 87 1.14 1.95 6.86
CA PRO A 87 0.03 1.41 6.07
C PRO A 87 -0.66 2.48 5.20
N SER A 88 -1.25 2.05 4.08
CA SER A 88 -1.97 2.95 3.17
C SER A 88 -3.22 2.34 2.58
N ILE A 89 -4.31 3.10 2.59
CA ILE A 89 -5.48 2.83 1.74
C ILE A 89 -5.32 3.58 0.42
N VAL A 90 -5.48 2.85 -0.69
CA VAL A 90 -5.49 3.39 -2.04
C VAL A 90 -6.83 3.06 -2.68
N ILE A 91 -7.51 4.10 -3.16
CA ILE A 91 -8.77 3.98 -3.89
C ILE A 91 -8.49 4.29 -5.35
N LYS A 92 -8.94 3.42 -6.25
CA LYS A 92 -8.80 3.57 -7.69
C LYS A 92 -10.16 3.59 -8.38
N LYS A 93 -10.26 4.38 -9.44
CA LYS A 93 -11.37 4.39 -10.41
C LYS A 93 -10.79 4.21 -11.79
N ASP A 94 -11.31 3.24 -12.55
CA ASP A 94 -10.82 2.89 -13.89
C ASP A 94 -9.29 2.66 -13.93
N GLY A 95 -8.76 1.95 -12.92
CA GLY A 95 -7.33 1.67 -12.75
C GLY A 95 -6.47 2.87 -12.34
N LYS A 96 -7.04 4.07 -12.20
CA LYS A 96 -6.33 5.28 -11.77
C LYS A 96 -6.56 5.55 -10.30
N VAL A 97 -5.48 5.87 -9.60
CA VAL A 97 -5.54 6.33 -8.21
C VAL A 97 -6.35 7.63 -8.12
N VAL A 98 -7.36 7.65 -7.27
CA VAL A 98 -8.13 8.85 -6.91
C VAL A 98 -7.77 9.39 -5.52
N LYS A 99 -7.36 8.51 -4.60
CA LYS A 99 -7.03 8.88 -3.22
C LYS A 99 -6.00 7.93 -2.62
N HIS A 100 -5.06 8.52 -1.88
CA HIS A 100 -4.21 7.84 -0.92
C HIS A 100 -4.56 8.34 0.49
N ILE A 101 -4.78 7.42 1.41
CA ILE A 101 -4.91 7.70 2.85
C ILE A 101 -3.70 7.03 3.50
N THR A 102 -2.86 7.81 4.17
CA THR A 102 -1.55 7.39 4.70
C THR A 102 -1.24 8.12 6.00
N GLY A 103 -0.32 7.57 6.79
CA GLY A 103 0.18 8.19 8.01
C GLY A 103 -0.48 7.63 9.26
N ASP A 104 -0.12 8.21 10.40
CA ASP A 104 -0.66 7.82 11.70
C ASP A 104 -1.88 8.70 12.03
N ALA A 105 -3.06 8.24 11.64
CA ALA A 105 -4.32 8.93 11.82
C ALA A 105 -5.27 8.12 12.73
N PRO A 106 -6.12 8.79 13.53
CA PRO A 106 -7.22 8.15 14.24
C PRO A 106 -8.18 7.43 13.28
N ILE A 107 -8.86 6.39 13.79
CA ILE A 107 -9.84 5.59 13.02
C ILE A 107 -10.90 6.48 12.36
N GLU A 108 -11.45 7.44 13.12
CA GLU A 108 -12.51 8.33 12.63
C GLU A 108 -12.06 9.17 11.43
N ASP A 109 -10.82 9.66 11.43
CA ASP A 109 -10.28 10.45 10.32
C ASP A 109 -10.08 9.58 9.07
N ILE A 110 -9.54 8.38 9.24
CA ILE A 110 -9.37 7.40 8.14
C ILE A 110 -10.74 7.04 7.54
N LEU A 111 -11.73 6.75 8.39
CA LEU A 111 -13.09 6.39 7.97
C LEU A 111 -13.75 7.54 7.21
N ASN A 112 -13.67 8.78 7.74
CA ASN A 112 -14.21 9.96 7.09
C ASN A 112 -13.57 10.19 5.71
N GLU A 113 -12.24 10.08 5.60
CA GLU A 113 -11.55 10.22 4.31
C GLU A 113 -11.93 9.12 3.33
N LEU A 114 -12.09 7.88 3.80
CA LEU A 114 -12.51 6.75 3.01
C LEU A 114 -13.93 6.95 2.43
N GLU A 115 -14.90 7.29 3.28
CA GLU A 115 -16.28 7.52 2.87
C GLU A 115 -16.40 8.68 1.87
N GLN A 116 -15.72 9.80 2.15
CA GLN A 116 -15.71 10.94 1.23
C GLN A 116 -15.12 10.57 -0.13
N SER A 117 -14.05 9.77 -0.14
CA SER A 117 -13.37 9.39 -1.36
C SER A 117 -14.18 8.40 -2.20
N ILE A 118 -14.89 7.46 -1.55
CA ILE A 118 -15.81 6.54 -2.22
C ILE A 118 -17.01 7.30 -2.79
N ALA A 119 -17.58 8.25 -2.04
CA ALA A 119 -18.70 9.06 -2.51
C ALA A 119 -18.37 9.93 -3.76
N MET A 120 -17.09 10.20 -4.03
CA MET A 120 -16.66 10.90 -5.25
C MET A 120 -16.54 9.98 -6.47
N VAL A 121 -16.42 8.67 -6.27
CA VAL A 121 -16.21 7.68 -7.34
C VAL A 121 -17.41 6.83 -7.65
N GLN A 122 -18.36 6.68 -6.72
CA GLN A 122 -19.70 6.17 -6.97
C GLN A 122 -20.49 7.10 -7.90
#